data_AF-A0A7S2CCM3-F1
#
_entry.id   AF-A0A7S2CCM3-F1
#
_cell.length_a   1.000
_cell.length_b   1.000
_cell.length_c   1.000
_cell.angle_alpha   90.00
_cell.angle_beta   90.00
_cell.angle_gamma   90.00
#
_symmetry.space_group_name_H-M   'P 1'
#
loop_
_entity.id
_entity.type
_entity.pdbx_description
1 polymer ?
#
loop_
_entity_poly.entity_id
_entity_poly.type
_entity_poly.pdbx_seq_one_letter_code
_entity_poly.pdbx_strand_id
1 'polypeptide(L)'
;RIFFFPKRDLPPNLSQNTVNRFGHNLKNITKGGRRTTMHDNLQDLLSKLLRQVGITHDGGRFGRTRRCASTFSAEVNRGQPLPRNDDQGSQWLRGIIPDLIIHGTGLSEPRHRDPSGLTLPDEVTLVDFKTLGVESRAHHQASSQSRVNARQHVVTDEYTNHAKRLDQKYNGTPVGTRGPTEAKLREFNEGHVCAPTVGPAGEVSSHMEMLLDHIAGEAAYTHCGHYDVNIKEAHNLHLQRVRRKVCHNVHRGWAVVLEQSLQAHGPIFYASPAGTPQEDAEAEEQMDFDAHIFEHGVDGGDFTGHNSDPSRS
;
A
#
# COMPACT_ATOMS: atom_id res chain seq x y z
N ARG A 1 16.40 16.00 -24.69
CA ARG A 1 17.76 16.62 -24.62
C ARG A 1 17.98 17.05 -23.18
N ILE A 2 18.96 16.46 -22.50
CA ILE A 2 19.30 16.76 -21.10
C ILE A 2 20.29 17.94 -21.11
N PHE A 3 20.07 18.95 -20.25
CA PHE A 3 20.95 20.10 -20.13
C PHE A 3 21.48 20.22 -18.69
N PHE A 4 22.78 20.43 -18.53
CA PHE A 4 23.43 20.66 -17.24
C PHE A 4 23.56 22.16 -16.98
N PHE A 5 23.06 22.64 -15.83
CA PHE A 5 23.23 24.02 -15.39
C PHE A 5 23.66 24.08 -13.91
N PRO A 6 24.57 24.99 -13.53
CA PRO A 6 24.88 25.27 -12.14
C PRO A 6 23.67 25.89 -11.43
N LYS A 7 23.44 25.48 -10.17
CA LYS A 7 22.27 25.84 -9.34
C LYS A 7 22.09 27.36 -9.10
N ARG A 8 23.12 28.18 -9.38
CA ARG A 8 23.14 29.63 -9.09
C ARG A 8 22.45 30.50 -10.15
N ASP A 9 22.15 29.96 -11.33
CA ASP A 9 21.62 30.73 -12.45
C ASP A 9 20.17 30.37 -12.83
N LEU A 10 19.43 29.66 -11.95
CA LEU A 10 18.04 29.26 -12.22
C LEU A 10 17.06 30.36 -11.80
N PRO A 11 16.23 30.90 -12.72
CA PRO A 11 15.11 31.78 -12.38
C PRO A 11 14.22 31.19 -11.27
N PRO A 12 13.62 32.02 -10.40
CA PRO A 12 12.87 31.55 -9.22
C PRO A 12 11.70 30.61 -9.53
N ASN A 13 11.16 30.63 -10.76
CA ASN A 13 10.09 29.76 -11.22
C ASN A 13 10.55 28.34 -11.65
N LEU A 14 11.85 28.03 -11.65
CA LEU A 14 12.43 26.73 -12.06
C LEU A 14 12.73 25.77 -10.90
N SER A 15 12.50 26.17 -9.66
CA SER A 15 12.65 25.30 -8.48
C SER A 15 11.77 24.04 -8.55
N GLN A 16 10.63 24.10 -9.25
CA GLN A 16 9.74 22.95 -9.52
C GLN A 16 10.26 21.99 -10.60
N ASN A 17 11.36 22.31 -11.30
CA ASN A 17 11.94 21.52 -12.39
C ASN A 17 13.34 20.96 -12.07
N THR A 18 13.74 21.03 -10.80
CA THR A 18 14.99 20.42 -10.34
C THR A 18 14.74 18.98 -9.92
N VAL A 19 15.51 18.07 -10.50
CA VAL A 19 15.44 16.64 -10.20
C VAL A 19 16.64 16.30 -9.31
N ASN A 20 16.44 15.49 -8.28
CA ASN A 20 17.55 15.02 -7.45
C ASN A 20 18.46 14.09 -8.27
N ARG A 21 19.67 13.79 -7.77
CA ARG A 21 20.70 13.01 -8.50
C ARG A 21 20.17 11.72 -9.13
N PHE A 22 19.14 11.10 -8.54
CA PHE A 22 18.58 9.82 -8.94
C PHE A 22 17.17 9.89 -9.56
N GLY A 23 16.62 11.08 -9.84
CA GLY A 23 15.29 11.14 -10.43
C GLY A 23 14.12 10.96 -9.44
N HIS A 24 14.36 10.64 -8.18
CA HIS A 24 13.32 10.09 -7.30
C HIS A 24 12.17 11.05 -7.03
N ASN A 25 12.42 12.36 -7.00
CA ASN A 25 11.35 13.35 -6.81
C ASN A 25 10.37 13.41 -7.99
N LEU A 26 10.68 12.82 -9.16
CA LEU A 26 9.74 12.67 -10.27
C LEU A 26 8.56 11.74 -9.95
N LYS A 27 8.77 10.74 -9.07
CA LYS A 27 7.69 9.85 -8.59
C LYS A 27 6.74 10.56 -7.61
N ASN A 28 7.11 11.75 -7.11
CA ASN A 28 6.27 12.56 -6.23
C ASN A 28 5.44 13.60 -6.97
N ILE A 29 5.58 13.72 -8.28
CA ILE A 29 4.93 14.78 -9.03
C ILE A 29 3.49 14.36 -9.29
N THR A 30 2.60 14.86 -8.45
CA THR A 30 1.19 14.48 -8.37
C THR A 30 0.26 15.19 -9.36
N LYS A 31 0.78 16.07 -10.23
CA LYS A 31 -0.06 16.81 -11.19
C LYS A 31 -0.91 15.83 -12.02
N GLY A 32 -2.22 16.07 -12.12
CA GLY A 32 -3.10 15.38 -13.09
C GLY A 32 -3.65 13.98 -12.72
N GLY A 33 -3.74 13.60 -11.45
CA GLY A 33 -4.50 12.38 -11.04
C GLY A 33 -3.82 11.03 -11.36
N ARG A 34 -2.53 11.04 -11.70
CA ARG A 34 -1.81 9.86 -12.23
C ARG A 34 -1.59 8.74 -11.21
N ARG A 35 -1.40 9.10 -9.93
CA ARG A 35 -1.37 8.13 -8.83
C ARG A 35 -2.73 7.49 -8.57
N THR A 36 -3.82 8.21 -8.86
CA THR A 36 -5.19 7.68 -8.78
C THR A 36 -5.36 6.56 -9.80
N THR A 37 -4.91 6.74 -11.04
CA THR A 37 -4.97 5.66 -12.05
C THR A 37 -4.16 4.42 -11.65
N MET A 38 -2.99 4.60 -11.04
CA MET A 38 -2.22 3.46 -10.51
C MET A 38 -2.96 2.76 -9.37
N HIS A 39 -3.52 3.53 -8.43
CA HIS A 39 -4.32 3.03 -7.32
C HIS A 39 -5.56 2.25 -7.83
N ASP A 40 -6.35 2.83 -8.74
CA ASP A 40 -7.52 2.20 -9.36
C ASP A 40 -7.15 0.89 -10.06
N ASN A 41 -6.03 0.87 -10.80
CA ASN A 41 -5.55 -0.33 -11.49
C ASN A 41 -5.14 -1.44 -10.53
N LEU A 42 -4.54 -1.09 -9.38
CA LEU A 42 -4.16 -2.05 -8.35
C LEU A 42 -5.42 -2.62 -7.67
N GLN A 43 -6.39 -1.76 -7.34
CA GLN A 43 -7.69 -2.15 -6.81
C GLN A 43 -8.40 -3.12 -7.77
N ASP A 44 -8.46 -2.80 -9.05
CA ASP A 44 -9.10 -3.64 -10.08
C ASP A 44 -8.37 -4.97 -10.29
N LEU A 45 -7.03 -4.97 -10.23
CA LEU A 45 -6.25 -6.21 -10.30
C LEU A 45 -6.58 -7.12 -9.12
N LEU A 46 -6.59 -6.60 -7.89
CA LEU A 46 -6.89 -7.43 -6.72
C LEU A 46 -8.34 -7.87 -6.69
N SER A 47 -9.29 -7.01 -7.05
CA SER A 47 -10.69 -7.39 -7.25
C SER A 47 -10.82 -8.56 -8.24
N LYS A 48 -10.07 -8.52 -9.35
CA LYS A 48 -10.02 -9.63 -10.32
C LYS A 48 -9.46 -10.91 -9.70
N LEU A 49 -8.35 -10.82 -8.98
CA LEU A 49 -7.68 -11.97 -8.38
C LEU A 49 -8.56 -12.64 -7.33
N LEU A 50 -9.18 -11.85 -6.43
CA LEU A 50 -10.16 -12.33 -5.45
C LEU A 50 -11.32 -13.06 -6.13
N ARG A 51 -11.89 -12.46 -7.19
CA ARG A 51 -13.00 -13.08 -7.95
C ARG A 51 -12.59 -14.40 -8.60
N GLN A 52 -11.35 -14.50 -9.10
CA GLN A 52 -10.84 -15.71 -9.76
C GLN A 52 -10.75 -16.92 -8.83
N VAL A 53 -10.53 -16.68 -7.54
CA VAL A 53 -10.41 -17.74 -6.52
C VAL A 53 -11.67 -17.88 -5.66
N GLY A 54 -12.76 -17.20 -6.02
CA GLY A 54 -14.04 -17.32 -5.31
C GLY A 54 -14.17 -16.52 -4.01
N ILE A 55 -13.18 -15.67 -3.68
CA ILE A 55 -13.25 -14.83 -2.48
C ILE A 55 -14.27 -13.70 -2.71
N THR A 56 -15.32 -13.70 -1.88
CA THR A 56 -16.40 -12.73 -1.98
C THR A 56 -15.94 -11.36 -1.49
N HIS A 57 -16.20 -10.33 -2.30
CA HIS A 57 -15.85 -8.96 -1.95
C HIS A 57 -16.79 -7.94 -2.60
N ASP A 58 -16.78 -6.73 -2.05
CA ASP A 58 -17.38 -5.52 -2.58
C ASP A 58 -16.27 -4.52 -2.95
N GLY A 59 -16.60 -3.55 -3.81
CA GLY A 59 -15.63 -2.61 -4.38
C GLY A 59 -14.84 -3.20 -5.55
N GLY A 60 -14.18 -2.32 -6.30
CA GLY A 60 -13.45 -2.68 -7.52
C GLY A 60 -14.36 -3.15 -8.66
N ARG A 61 -13.76 -3.36 -9.84
CA ARG A 61 -14.50 -3.74 -11.05
C ARG A 61 -15.18 -5.12 -11.00
N PHE A 62 -14.69 -6.04 -10.17
CA PHE A 62 -15.14 -7.44 -10.12
C PHE A 62 -15.83 -7.82 -8.80
N GLY A 63 -16.06 -6.86 -7.90
CA GLY A 63 -16.85 -7.05 -6.68
C GLY A 63 -18.34 -7.20 -6.94
N ARG A 64 -19.09 -7.67 -5.93
CA ARG A 64 -20.56 -7.81 -6.01
C ARG A 64 -21.23 -6.45 -6.20
N THR A 65 -20.80 -5.47 -5.39
CA THR A 65 -21.08 -4.05 -5.61
C THR A 65 -19.82 -3.34 -6.09
N ARG A 66 -19.96 -2.37 -7.01
CA ARG A 66 -18.80 -1.70 -7.63
C ARG A 66 -18.13 -0.66 -6.75
N ARG A 67 -18.80 -0.17 -5.70
CA ARG A 67 -18.34 0.95 -4.88
C ARG A 67 -18.72 0.74 -3.42
N CYS A 68 -17.86 1.19 -2.51
CA CYS A 68 -18.08 1.14 -1.08
C CYS A 68 -18.46 2.52 -0.48
N ALA A 69 -18.78 3.50 -1.32
CA ALA A 69 -19.00 4.89 -0.90
C ALA A 69 -20.15 5.07 0.10
N SER A 70 -21.11 4.13 0.14
CA SER A 70 -22.28 4.19 1.02
C SER A 70 -22.09 3.50 2.37
N THR A 71 -20.95 2.84 2.63
CA THR A 71 -20.75 1.98 3.82
C THR A 71 -21.06 2.68 5.14
N PHE A 72 -20.70 3.96 5.26
CA PHE A 72 -20.90 4.76 6.48
C PHE A 72 -21.93 5.87 6.32
N SER A 73 -22.53 6.04 5.13
CA SER A 73 -23.37 7.21 4.85
C SER A 73 -24.61 7.31 5.74
N ALA A 74 -25.23 6.19 6.10
CA ALA A 74 -26.37 6.21 7.01
C ALA A 74 -25.98 6.70 8.41
N GLU A 75 -24.82 6.25 8.90
CA GLU A 75 -24.40 6.48 10.30
C GLU A 75 -23.89 7.89 10.52
N VAL A 76 -23.23 8.46 9.52
CA VAL A 76 -22.77 9.85 9.53
C VAL A 76 -23.94 10.83 9.50
N ASN A 77 -25.09 10.44 8.95
CA ASN A 77 -26.26 11.30 8.78
C ASN A 77 -27.39 11.01 9.78
N ARG A 78 -27.15 10.26 10.88
CA ARG A 78 -28.19 9.94 11.88
C ARG A 78 -28.65 11.16 12.66
N GLY A 79 -27.72 12.06 13.01
CA GLY A 79 -28.02 13.32 13.68
C GLY A 79 -28.30 14.44 12.70
N GLN A 80 -27.35 15.34 12.54
CA GLN A 80 -27.38 16.40 11.54
C GLN A 80 -26.77 15.90 10.23
N PRO A 81 -27.48 16.00 9.09
CA PRO A 81 -26.93 15.60 7.80
C PRO A 81 -25.66 16.39 7.47
N LEU A 82 -24.68 15.72 6.86
CA LEU A 82 -23.44 16.35 6.41
C LEU A 82 -23.75 17.43 5.35
N PRO A 83 -23.45 18.72 5.63
CA PRO A 83 -23.74 19.80 4.68
C PRO A 83 -22.91 19.67 3.41
N ARG A 84 -23.50 20.00 2.26
CA ARG A 84 -22.84 19.88 0.94
C ARG A 84 -21.58 20.73 0.79
N ASN A 85 -21.45 21.80 1.57
CA ASN A 85 -20.35 22.75 1.55
C ASN A 85 -19.34 22.54 2.70
N ASP A 86 -19.46 21.44 3.46
CA ASP A 86 -18.52 21.12 4.52
C ASP A 86 -17.37 20.27 3.98
N ASP A 87 -16.33 20.95 3.48
CA ASP A 87 -15.15 20.31 2.91
C ASP A 87 -14.44 19.42 3.94
N GLN A 88 -14.38 19.86 5.20
CA GLN A 88 -13.69 19.13 6.26
C GLN A 88 -14.42 17.83 6.63
N GLY A 89 -15.75 17.88 6.76
CA GLY A 89 -16.58 16.69 6.96
C GLY A 89 -16.51 15.74 5.77
N SER A 90 -16.59 16.30 4.56
CA SER A 90 -16.45 15.52 3.32
C SER A 90 -15.10 14.82 3.24
N GLN A 91 -14.02 15.47 3.72
CA GLN A 91 -12.70 14.86 3.81
C GLN A 91 -12.67 13.70 4.81
N TRP A 92 -13.23 13.85 6.01
CA TRP A 92 -13.29 12.77 7.00
C TRP A 92 -14.14 11.60 6.50
N LEU A 93 -15.28 11.86 5.86
CA LEU A 93 -16.12 10.83 5.27
C LEU A 93 -15.39 10.07 4.17
N ARG A 94 -14.73 10.78 3.23
CA ARG A 94 -13.91 10.13 2.20
C ARG A 94 -12.78 9.31 2.80
N GLY A 95 -12.21 9.77 3.92
CA GLY A 95 -11.14 9.09 4.63
C GLY A 95 -11.54 7.80 5.35
N ILE A 96 -12.82 7.43 5.35
CA ILE A 96 -13.30 6.12 5.84
C ILE A 96 -14.03 5.31 4.78
N ILE A 97 -14.02 5.75 3.52
CA ILE A 97 -14.54 4.94 2.40
C ILE A 97 -13.45 3.94 2.02
N PRO A 98 -13.67 2.64 2.21
CA PRO A 98 -12.69 1.63 1.83
C PRO A 98 -12.70 1.42 0.31
N ASP A 99 -11.60 0.88 -0.22
CA ASP A 99 -11.51 0.52 -1.63
C ASP A 99 -12.23 -0.80 -1.91
N LEU A 100 -12.07 -1.78 -1.02
CA LEU A 100 -12.78 -3.06 -1.05
C LEU A 100 -13.34 -3.42 0.33
N ILE A 101 -14.32 -4.33 0.35
CA ILE A 101 -14.75 -5.02 1.57
C ILE A 101 -14.66 -6.51 1.29
N ILE A 102 -13.82 -7.23 2.00
CA ILE A 102 -13.63 -8.68 1.84
C ILE A 102 -14.53 -9.41 2.83
N HIS A 103 -15.23 -10.43 2.36
CA HIS A 103 -16.06 -11.33 3.16
C HIS A 103 -15.29 -12.64 3.33
N GLY A 104 -14.68 -12.81 4.49
CA GLY A 104 -13.73 -13.88 4.77
C GLY A 104 -14.33 -15.22 5.19
N THR A 105 -15.66 -15.37 5.11
CA THR A 105 -16.35 -16.60 5.50
C THR A 105 -15.77 -17.81 4.79
N GLY A 106 -15.28 -18.78 5.56
CA GLY A 106 -14.72 -20.02 5.04
C GLY A 106 -13.33 -19.90 4.42
N LEU A 107 -12.64 -18.76 4.56
CA LEU A 107 -11.24 -18.66 4.16
C LEU A 107 -10.36 -19.49 5.11
N SER A 108 -9.35 -20.14 4.54
CA SER A 108 -8.33 -20.82 5.35
C SER A 108 -7.44 -19.82 6.11
N GLU A 109 -6.95 -20.24 7.27
CA GLU A 109 -5.93 -19.51 8.04
C GLU A 109 -4.71 -19.17 7.17
N PRO A 110 -4.20 -17.93 7.24
CA PRO A 110 -3.00 -17.56 6.51
C PRO A 110 -1.77 -18.25 7.11
N ARG A 111 -0.73 -18.43 6.30
CA ARG A 111 0.56 -18.93 6.79
C ARG A 111 1.26 -17.96 7.74
N HIS A 112 0.95 -16.67 7.60
CA HIS A 112 1.54 -15.59 8.38
C HIS A 112 0.43 -14.77 9.03
N ARG A 113 0.52 -14.60 10.36
CA ARG A 113 -0.36 -13.72 11.12
C ARG A 113 0.24 -12.33 11.19
N ASP A 114 -0.60 -11.30 11.07
CA ASP A 114 -0.16 -9.94 11.29
C ASP A 114 -0.16 -9.62 12.80
N PRO A 115 0.90 -8.98 13.32
CA PRO A 115 1.02 -8.67 14.74
C PRO A 115 -0.03 -7.66 15.24
N SER A 116 -0.74 -6.95 14.35
CA SER A 116 -1.80 -6.01 14.74
C SER A 116 -3.08 -6.68 15.23
N GLY A 117 -3.25 -7.99 15.03
CA GLY A 117 -4.49 -8.69 15.32
C GLY A 117 -5.47 -8.74 14.13
N LEU A 118 -5.13 -8.13 12.99
CA LEU A 118 -5.89 -8.27 11.75
C LEU A 118 -5.95 -9.74 11.31
N THR A 119 -7.17 -10.26 11.19
CA THR A 119 -7.45 -11.62 10.68
C THR A 119 -8.49 -11.57 9.56
N LEU A 120 -8.27 -12.24 8.43
CA LEU A 120 -9.25 -12.28 7.34
C LEU A 120 -10.24 -13.44 7.44
N PRO A 121 -9.86 -14.66 7.88
CA PRO A 121 -10.80 -15.77 8.05
C PRO A 121 -12.01 -15.41 8.91
N ASP A 122 -13.18 -15.73 8.40
CA ASP A 122 -14.51 -15.54 9.03
C ASP A 122 -14.86 -14.10 9.43
N GLU A 123 -14.04 -13.13 9.04
CA GLU A 123 -14.26 -11.71 9.28
C GLU A 123 -14.76 -10.97 8.03
N VAL A 124 -15.47 -9.86 8.25
CA VAL A 124 -15.74 -8.89 7.18
C VAL A 124 -14.76 -7.73 7.34
N THR A 125 -13.85 -7.57 6.38
CA THR A 125 -12.70 -6.67 6.55
C THR A 125 -12.72 -5.54 5.52
N LEU A 126 -12.53 -4.31 6.01
CA LEU A 126 -12.31 -3.15 5.16
C LEU A 126 -10.90 -3.18 4.59
N VAL A 127 -10.77 -2.94 3.28
CA VAL A 127 -9.47 -2.86 2.60
C VAL A 127 -9.29 -1.48 1.99
N ASP A 128 -8.16 -0.83 2.29
CA ASP A 128 -7.83 0.50 1.79
C ASP A 128 -6.39 0.54 1.27
N PHE A 129 -6.25 0.59 -0.05
CA PHE A 129 -4.96 0.56 -0.74
C PHE A 129 -4.23 1.88 -0.58
N LYS A 130 -2.96 1.81 -0.20
CA LYS A 130 -2.09 2.98 -0.10
C LYS A 130 -0.96 2.91 -1.10
N THR A 131 -0.74 4.02 -1.80
CA THR A 131 0.43 4.23 -2.65
C THR A 131 1.32 5.29 -2.00
N LEU A 132 2.52 4.90 -1.57
CA LEU A 132 3.50 5.84 -1.01
C LEU A 132 4.34 6.48 -2.11
N GLY A 133 4.59 7.78 -1.99
CA GLY A 133 5.60 8.46 -2.80
C GLY A 133 7.01 8.23 -2.26
N VAL A 134 8.00 8.79 -2.96
CA VAL A 134 9.37 8.95 -2.47
C VAL A 134 9.35 10.05 -1.39
N GLU A 135 9.76 9.80 -0.15
CA GLU A 135 9.88 10.89 0.82
C GLU A 135 11.23 11.58 0.72
N SER A 136 11.34 12.78 1.30
CA SER A 136 12.57 13.57 1.30
C SER A 136 13.68 12.88 2.11
N ARG A 137 14.93 13.31 1.86
CA ARG A 137 16.17 12.71 2.37
C ARG A 137 16.25 12.48 3.90
N ALA A 138 15.39 13.14 4.69
CA ALA A 138 15.41 13.06 6.16
C ALA A 138 14.99 11.69 6.74
N HIS A 139 14.39 10.81 5.94
CA HIS A 139 13.92 9.48 6.37
C HIS A 139 14.75 8.30 5.83
N HIS A 140 15.93 8.54 5.25
CA HIS A 140 16.77 7.49 4.64
C HIS A 140 17.34 6.43 5.60
N GLN A 141 17.08 6.51 6.90
CA GLN A 141 17.56 5.50 7.86
C GLN A 141 16.67 4.24 7.92
N ALA A 142 15.45 4.29 7.38
CA ALA A 142 14.55 3.13 7.34
C ALA A 142 14.55 2.50 5.94
N SER A 143 14.57 1.17 5.87
CA SER A 143 14.41 0.45 4.59
C SER A 143 13.08 0.80 3.93
N SER A 144 13.02 0.73 2.60
CA SER A 144 11.80 0.92 1.80
C SER A 144 10.64 0.05 2.32
N GLN A 145 10.93 -1.22 2.63
CA GLN A 145 10.00 -2.18 3.22
C GLN A 145 9.44 -1.73 4.58
N SER A 146 10.30 -1.20 5.46
CA SER A 146 9.87 -0.67 6.76
C SER A 146 8.86 0.47 6.61
N ARG A 147 9.00 1.28 5.56
CA ARG A 147 8.12 2.45 5.33
C ARG A 147 6.72 2.05 4.85
N VAL A 148 6.59 1.10 3.94
CA VAL A 148 5.26 0.58 3.55
C VAL A 148 4.57 -0.13 4.71
N ASN A 149 5.33 -0.83 5.57
CA ASN A 149 4.81 -1.43 6.80
C ASN A 149 4.39 -0.36 7.83
N ALA A 150 5.18 0.69 8.04
CA ALA A 150 4.81 1.78 8.94
C ALA A 150 3.52 2.47 8.48
N ARG A 151 3.36 2.67 7.16
CA ARG A 151 2.15 3.30 6.62
C ARG A 151 0.90 2.45 6.81
N GLN A 152 0.96 1.14 6.63
CA GLN A 152 -0.24 0.32 6.83
C GLN A 152 -0.74 0.34 8.28
N HIS A 153 0.16 0.43 9.27
CA HIS A 153 -0.20 0.34 10.68
C HIS A 153 -0.96 1.58 11.18
N VAL A 154 -0.77 2.74 10.54
CA VAL A 154 -1.48 3.97 10.94
C VAL A 154 -2.89 4.10 10.34
N VAL A 155 -3.27 3.26 9.36
CA VAL A 155 -4.56 3.41 8.65
C VAL A 155 -5.76 3.12 9.56
N THR A 156 -5.67 2.10 10.42
CA THR A 156 -6.73 1.79 11.41
C THR A 156 -6.99 2.98 12.34
N ASP A 157 -5.94 3.65 12.80
CA ASP A 157 -6.06 4.84 13.63
C ASP A 157 -6.65 6.02 12.85
N GLU A 158 -6.28 6.21 11.58
CA GLU A 158 -6.88 7.23 10.72
C GLU A 158 -8.40 7.01 10.55
N TYR A 159 -8.82 5.77 10.30
CA TYR A 159 -10.25 5.41 10.20
C TYR A 159 -10.98 5.71 11.50
N THR A 160 -10.41 5.24 12.62
CA THR A 160 -10.98 5.44 13.96
C THR A 160 -11.10 6.93 14.29
N ASN A 161 -10.07 7.73 13.98
CA ASN A 161 -10.06 9.16 14.23
C ASN A 161 -11.08 9.90 13.36
N HIS A 162 -11.21 9.55 12.08
CA HIS A 162 -12.22 10.13 11.21
C HIS A 162 -13.65 9.76 11.66
N ALA A 163 -13.90 8.50 12.00
CA ALA A 163 -15.20 8.05 12.51
C ALA A 163 -15.61 8.83 13.78
N LYS A 164 -14.69 8.97 14.75
CA LYS A 164 -14.91 9.76 15.98
C LYS A 164 -15.21 11.23 15.70
N ARG A 165 -14.47 11.84 14.76
CA ARG A 165 -14.70 13.26 14.37
C ARG A 165 -16.06 13.45 13.70
N LEU A 166 -16.47 12.51 12.85
CA LEU A 166 -17.80 12.53 12.22
C LEU A 166 -18.89 12.39 13.28
N ASP A 167 -18.74 11.47 14.23
CA ASP A 167 -19.70 11.27 15.31
C ASP A 167 -19.82 12.48 16.26
N GLN A 168 -18.70 13.10 16.61
CA GLN A 168 -18.70 14.32 17.43
C GLN A 168 -19.38 15.47 16.71
N LYS A 169 -19.07 15.67 15.42
CA LYS A 169 -19.54 16.84 14.66
C LYS A 169 -21.00 16.70 14.21
N TYR A 170 -21.41 15.54 13.73
CA TYR A 170 -22.72 15.35 13.07
C TYR A 170 -23.71 14.58 13.93
N ASN A 171 -23.24 13.72 14.83
CA ASN A 171 -24.10 12.93 15.71
C ASN A 171 -24.15 13.47 17.16
N GLY A 172 -23.46 14.58 17.45
CA GLY A 172 -23.42 15.19 18.79
C GLY A 172 -22.81 14.26 19.86
N THR A 173 -21.99 13.29 19.44
CA THR A 173 -21.41 12.30 20.36
C THR A 173 -20.35 12.97 21.25
N PRO A 174 -20.44 12.86 22.58
CA PRO A 174 -19.42 13.42 23.47
C PRO A 174 -18.04 12.78 23.26
N VAL A 175 -16.98 13.57 23.48
CA VAL A 175 -15.60 13.06 23.44
C VAL A 175 -15.43 11.89 24.41
N GLY A 176 -14.77 10.82 23.95
CA GLY A 176 -14.56 9.59 24.73
C GLY A 176 -15.75 8.63 24.72
N THR A 177 -16.91 9.03 24.17
CA THR A 177 -18.05 8.15 23.96
C THR A 177 -18.04 7.60 22.54
N ARG A 178 -18.41 6.32 22.39
CA ARG A 178 -18.53 5.68 21.07
C ARG A 178 -19.81 6.16 20.38
N GLY A 179 -19.66 6.75 19.20
CA GLY A 179 -20.79 7.15 18.36
C GLY A 179 -21.20 6.07 17.35
N PRO A 180 -22.24 6.31 16.54
CA PRO A 180 -22.77 5.34 15.59
C PRO A 180 -21.81 5.01 14.44
N THR A 181 -21.00 5.96 13.97
CA THR A 181 -20.02 5.73 12.89
C THR A 181 -18.87 4.86 13.41
N GLU A 182 -18.33 5.15 14.61
CA GLU A 182 -17.32 4.30 15.26
C GLU A 182 -17.89 2.91 15.55
N ALA A 183 -19.15 2.82 16.01
CA ALA A 183 -19.81 1.53 16.24
C ALA A 183 -19.90 0.71 14.96
N LYS A 184 -20.31 1.33 13.84
CA LYS A 184 -20.36 0.67 12.54
C LYS A 184 -18.99 0.22 12.05
N LEU A 185 -17.94 1.02 12.27
CA LEU A 185 -16.58 0.66 11.89
C LEU A 185 -16.14 -0.63 12.60
N ARG A 186 -16.48 -0.78 13.88
CA ARG A 186 -16.13 -1.96 14.68
C ARG A 186 -16.87 -3.25 14.28
N GLU A 187 -17.94 -3.16 13.49
CA GLU A 187 -18.57 -4.34 12.90
C GLU A 187 -17.67 -5.00 11.84
N PHE A 188 -16.67 -4.28 11.33
CA PHE A 188 -15.71 -4.79 10.38
C PHE A 188 -14.40 -5.15 11.09
N ASN A 189 -14.23 -6.41 11.46
CA ASN A 189 -12.99 -6.93 12.03
C ASN A 189 -12.51 -6.12 13.26
N GLU A 190 -13.43 -5.84 14.18
CA GLU A 190 -13.24 -5.00 15.37
C GLU A 190 -12.75 -3.57 15.10
N GLY A 191 -12.83 -3.12 13.84
CA GLY A 191 -12.36 -1.82 13.37
C GLY A 191 -10.97 -1.86 12.72
N HIS A 192 -10.32 -3.02 12.65
CA HIS A 192 -9.06 -3.18 11.94
C HIS A 192 -9.27 -3.02 10.42
N VAL A 193 -8.37 -2.25 9.80
CA VAL A 193 -8.38 -2.03 8.36
C VAL A 193 -7.19 -2.73 7.74
N CYS A 194 -7.46 -3.61 6.77
CA CYS A 194 -6.41 -4.15 5.92
C CYS A 194 -5.94 -3.03 4.99
N ALA A 195 -4.69 -2.61 5.14
CA ALA A 195 -4.11 -1.50 4.39
C ALA A 195 -2.94 -1.92 3.50
N PRO A 196 -3.15 -2.69 2.42
CA PRO A 196 -2.08 -3.09 1.52
C PRO A 196 -1.42 -1.85 0.93
N THR A 197 -0.13 -1.70 1.20
CA THR A 197 0.61 -0.50 0.83
C THR A 197 1.70 -0.87 -0.17
N VAL A 198 1.85 -0.05 -1.21
CA VAL A 198 2.91 -0.18 -2.21
C VAL A 198 3.76 1.08 -2.27
N GLY A 199 5.07 0.90 -2.41
CA GLY A 199 6.03 1.98 -2.47
C GLY A 199 6.67 2.15 -3.85
N PRO A 200 7.48 3.20 -4.04
CA PRO A 200 8.04 3.62 -5.32
C PRO A 200 9.12 2.69 -5.89
N ALA A 201 9.75 1.83 -5.07
CA ALA A 201 10.71 0.81 -5.53
C ALA A 201 10.00 -0.51 -5.90
N GLY A 202 8.68 -0.60 -5.73
CA GLY A 202 7.92 -1.84 -5.95
C GLY A 202 7.77 -2.69 -4.69
N GLU A 203 8.24 -2.19 -3.55
CA GLU A 203 8.04 -2.80 -2.25
C GLU A 203 6.55 -2.85 -1.88
N VAL A 204 6.15 -3.90 -1.16
CA VAL A 204 4.75 -4.17 -0.78
C VAL A 204 4.67 -4.47 0.71
N SER A 205 3.58 -4.08 1.37
CA SER A 205 3.46 -4.22 2.83
C SER A 205 3.03 -5.63 3.27
N SER A 206 3.17 -5.96 4.56
CA SER A 206 2.76 -7.28 5.09
C SER A 206 1.26 -7.55 4.91
N HIS A 207 0.41 -6.52 4.94
CA HIS A 207 -1.01 -6.64 4.60
C HIS A 207 -1.23 -7.04 3.13
N MET A 208 -0.39 -6.54 2.21
CA MET A 208 -0.42 -7.01 0.82
C MET A 208 -0.06 -8.50 0.77
N GLU A 209 1.05 -8.88 1.40
CA GLU A 209 1.51 -10.28 1.41
C GLU A 209 0.47 -11.24 2.01
N MET A 210 -0.20 -10.85 3.10
CA MET A 210 -1.30 -11.61 3.69
C MET A 210 -2.45 -11.83 2.69
N LEU A 211 -2.89 -10.78 1.99
CA LEU A 211 -3.95 -10.91 0.98
C LEU A 211 -3.55 -11.86 -0.16
N LEU A 212 -2.29 -11.77 -0.60
CA LEU A 212 -1.76 -12.66 -1.64
C LEU A 212 -1.67 -14.11 -1.16
N ASP A 213 -1.34 -14.33 0.11
CA ASP A 213 -1.31 -15.66 0.73
C ASP A 213 -2.70 -16.32 0.75
N HIS A 214 -3.75 -15.58 1.11
CA HIS A 214 -5.13 -16.08 1.04
C HIS A 214 -5.56 -16.39 -0.40
N ILE A 215 -5.28 -15.49 -1.35
CA ILE A 215 -5.59 -15.73 -2.77
C ILE A 215 -4.86 -17.00 -3.26
N ALA A 216 -3.60 -17.18 -2.87
CA ALA A 216 -2.81 -18.35 -3.24
C ALA A 216 -3.35 -19.64 -2.60
N GLY A 217 -3.80 -19.57 -1.34
CA GLY A 217 -4.43 -20.70 -0.63
C GLY A 217 -5.67 -21.20 -1.34
N GLU A 218 -6.61 -20.31 -1.65
CA GLU A 218 -7.85 -20.70 -2.36
C GLU A 218 -7.58 -21.23 -3.78
N ALA A 219 -6.61 -20.62 -4.48
CA ALA A 219 -6.14 -21.12 -5.77
C ALA A 219 -5.52 -22.52 -5.67
N ALA A 220 -4.80 -22.81 -4.58
CA ALA A 220 -4.14 -24.09 -4.33
C ALA A 220 -5.15 -25.19 -3.99
N TYR A 221 -6.14 -24.91 -3.15
CA TYR A 221 -7.22 -25.85 -2.87
C TYR A 221 -7.97 -26.24 -4.15
N THR A 222 -8.31 -25.25 -4.98
CA THR A 222 -8.93 -25.50 -6.29
C THR A 222 -8.03 -26.35 -7.19
N HIS A 223 -6.72 -26.09 -7.20
CA HIS A 223 -5.74 -26.84 -7.99
C HIS A 223 -5.66 -28.30 -7.53
N CYS A 224 -5.47 -28.55 -6.24
CA CYS A 224 -5.38 -29.89 -5.67
C CYS A 224 -6.70 -30.68 -5.80
N GLY A 225 -7.84 -30.01 -5.95
CA GLY A 225 -9.11 -30.66 -6.28
C GLY A 225 -9.15 -31.28 -7.69
N HIS A 226 -8.27 -30.86 -8.60
CA HIS A 226 -8.21 -31.35 -9.98
C HIS A 226 -6.94 -32.17 -10.29
N TYR A 227 -5.85 -31.93 -9.57
CA TYR A 227 -4.55 -32.56 -9.82
C TYR A 227 -4.00 -33.17 -8.53
N ASP A 228 -3.35 -34.33 -8.64
CA ASP A 228 -2.65 -34.98 -7.54
C ASP A 228 -1.30 -34.30 -7.28
N VAL A 229 -1.36 -33.16 -6.59
CA VAL A 229 -0.20 -32.31 -6.25
C VAL A 229 -0.28 -31.96 -4.77
N ASN A 230 0.87 -31.89 -4.11
CA ASN A 230 0.96 -31.48 -2.71
C ASN A 230 0.44 -30.03 -2.52
N ILE A 231 -0.44 -29.82 -1.53
CA ILE A 231 -1.04 -28.50 -1.26
C ILE A 231 0.00 -27.41 -0.98
N LYS A 232 1.14 -27.75 -0.36
CA LYS A 232 2.21 -26.78 -0.08
C LYS A 232 2.89 -26.32 -1.36
N GLU A 233 3.14 -27.25 -2.29
CA GLU A 233 3.74 -26.97 -3.60
C GLU A 233 2.78 -26.16 -4.48
N ALA A 234 1.51 -26.56 -4.54
CA ALA A 234 0.47 -25.85 -5.27
C ALA A 234 0.29 -24.40 -4.75
N HIS A 235 0.31 -24.22 -3.44
CA HIS A 235 0.26 -22.89 -2.81
C HIS A 235 1.48 -22.05 -3.18
N ASN A 236 2.71 -22.58 -3.02
CA ASN A 236 3.92 -21.83 -3.38
C ASN A 236 3.92 -21.41 -4.86
N LEU A 237 3.47 -22.31 -5.75
CA LEU A 237 3.31 -21.99 -7.17
C LEU A 237 2.36 -20.81 -7.40
N HIS A 238 1.18 -20.82 -6.77
CA HIS A 238 0.19 -19.77 -6.93
C HIS A 238 0.57 -18.46 -6.24
N LEU A 239 1.21 -18.54 -5.07
CA LEU A 239 1.76 -17.38 -4.37
C LEU A 239 2.79 -16.65 -5.24
N GLN A 240 3.73 -17.40 -5.84
CA GLN A 240 4.70 -16.85 -6.77
C GLN A 240 4.05 -16.24 -8.02
N ARG A 241 3.00 -16.88 -8.56
CA ARG A 241 2.25 -16.34 -9.71
C ARG A 241 1.51 -15.04 -9.37
N VAL A 242 0.87 -14.95 -8.22
CA VAL A 242 0.09 -13.78 -7.83
C VAL A 242 1.00 -12.61 -7.45
N ARG A 243 2.09 -12.86 -6.71
CA ARG A 243 3.14 -11.87 -6.41
C ARG A 243 3.70 -11.24 -7.68
N ARG A 244 4.13 -12.06 -8.65
CA ARG A 244 4.64 -11.55 -9.93
C ARG A 244 3.63 -10.66 -10.65
N LYS A 245 2.35 -11.02 -10.66
CA LYS A 245 1.29 -10.19 -11.29
C LYS A 245 1.15 -8.84 -10.59
N VAL A 246 1.13 -8.83 -9.26
CA VAL A 246 0.98 -7.61 -8.46
C VAL A 246 2.21 -6.72 -8.58
N CYS A 247 3.42 -7.25 -8.35
CA CYS A 247 4.65 -6.46 -8.46
C CYS A 247 4.83 -5.91 -9.89
N HIS A 248 4.55 -6.70 -10.93
CA HIS A 248 4.60 -6.21 -12.31
C HIS A 248 3.61 -5.05 -12.54
N ASN A 249 2.40 -5.14 -12.00
CA ASN A 249 1.42 -4.06 -12.09
C ASN A 249 1.90 -2.79 -11.37
N VAL A 250 2.47 -2.93 -10.17
CA VAL A 250 3.05 -1.83 -9.40
C VAL A 250 4.20 -1.16 -10.16
N HIS A 251 5.17 -1.93 -10.67
CA HIS A 251 6.28 -1.38 -11.46
C HIS A 251 5.80 -0.67 -12.72
N ARG A 252 4.85 -1.27 -13.44
CA ARG A 252 4.25 -0.65 -14.63
C ARG A 252 3.53 0.65 -14.27
N GLY A 253 2.80 0.69 -13.15
CA GLY A 253 2.16 1.89 -12.64
C GLY A 253 3.16 3.01 -12.37
N TRP A 254 4.25 2.70 -11.67
CA TRP A 254 5.32 3.68 -11.42
C TRP A 254 6.04 4.13 -12.68
N ALA A 255 6.27 3.23 -13.65
CA ALA A 255 6.85 3.59 -14.94
C ALA A 255 5.98 4.59 -15.71
N VAL A 256 4.66 4.39 -15.71
CA VAL A 256 3.70 5.31 -16.34
C VAL A 256 3.68 6.67 -15.62
N VAL A 257 3.69 6.66 -14.27
CA VAL A 257 3.78 7.90 -13.48
C VAL A 257 5.07 8.66 -13.80
N LEU A 258 6.20 7.95 -13.91
CA LEU A 258 7.48 8.54 -14.31
C LEU A 258 7.44 9.12 -15.71
N GLU A 259 7.03 8.34 -16.72
CA GLU A 259 6.95 8.77 -18.11
C GLU A 259 6.08 10.02 -18.27
N GLN A 260 4.90 10.02 -17.67
CA GLN A 260 4.00 11.16 -17.72
C GLN A 260 4.56 12.37 -16.96
N SER A 261 5.27 12.15 -15.85
CA SER A 261 5.97 13.24 -15.14
C SER A 261 7.07 13.83 -16.01
N LEU A 262 7.86 13.00 -16.70
CA LEU A 262 8.89 13.45 -17.64
C LEU A 262 8.31 14.22 -18.83
N GLN A 263 7.10 13.88 -19.30
CA GLN A 263 6.42 14.60 -20.40
C GLN A 263 5.82 15.94 -19.94
N ALA A 264 5.33 16.01 -18.70
CA ALA A 264 4.71 17.21 -18.14
C ALA A 264 5.72 18.25 -17.65
N HIS A 265 6.90 17.81 -17.22
CA HIS A 265 8.04 18.67 -16.98
C HIS A 265 8.74 18.90 -18.31
N GLY A 266 8.95 20.16 -18.71
CA GLY A 266 9.75 20.49 -19.91
C GLY A 266 11.22 20.04 -19.76
N PRO A 267 12.22 20.83 -20.18
CA PRO A 267 13.61 20.45 -19.94
C PRO A 267 13.87 20.19 -18.45
N ILE A 268 14.40 19.00 -18.14
CA ILE A 268 14.76 18.57 -16.80
C ILE A 268 16.18 19.04 -16.49
N PHE A 269 16.34 19.69 -15.34
CA PHE A 269 17.63 20.20 -14.88
C PHE A 269 18.10 19.38 -13.67
N TYR A 270 19.29 18.79 -13.79
CA TYR A 270 19.95 18.15 -12.66
C TYR A 270 20.40 19.23 -11.68
N ALA A 271 19.99 19.12 -10.41
CA ALA A 271 20.67 19.87 -9.36
C ALA A 271 22.04 19.22 -9.13
N SER A 272 23.12 19.89 -9.56
CA SER A 272 24.48 19.43 -9.25
C SER A 272 24.63 19.22 -7.73
N PRO A 273 25.09 18.06 -7.25
CA PRO A 273 25.26 17.82 -5.82
C PRO A 273 26.40 18.69 -5.30
N ALA A 274 26.22 19.25 -4.11
CA ALA A 274 27.32 19.80 -3.32
C ALA A 274 27.96 18.72 -2.41
N GLY A 275 27.86 17.44 -2.79
CA GLY A 275 28.36 16.29 -2.03
C GLY A 275 29.62 15.71 -2.67
N THR A 276 30.47 15.08 -1.86
CA THR A 276 31.75 14.52 -2.30
C THR A 276 31.56 13.14 -2.95
N PRO A 277 32.45 12.72 -3.87
CA PRO A 277 32.35 11.44 -4.61
C PRO A 277 32.24 10.16 -3.77
N GLN A 278 32.55 10.24 -2.47
CA GLN A 278 32.60 9.10 -1.56
C GLN A 278 31.23 8.73 -0.98
N GLU A 279 30.41 9.74 -0.63
CA GLU A 279 29.01 9.55 -0.21
C GLU A 279 28.15 8.97 -1.35
N ASP A 280 28.59 9.21 -2.57
CA ASP A 280 27.95 8.79 -3.81
C ASP A 280 28.22 7.32 -4.15
N ALA A 281 29.35 6.75 -3.71
CA ALA A 281 29.70 5.34 -3.89
C ALA A 281 28.98 4.44 -2.87
N GLU A 282 28.88 4.88 -1.61
CA GLU A 282 28.17 4.15 -0.55
C GLU A 282 26.66 4.03 -0.84
N ALA A 283 26.06 5.05 -1.46
CA ALA A 283 24.66 5.02 -1.89
C ALA A 283 24.43 4.10 -3.11
N GLU A 284 25.41 3.95 -4.01
CA GLU A 284 25.35 3.01 -5.13
C GLU A 284 25.50 1.56 -4.66
N GLU A 285 26.43 1.29 -3.72
CA GLU A 285 26.66 -0.05 -3.15
C GLU A 285 25.43 -0.57 -2.38
N GLN A 286 24.74 0.31 -1.63
CA GLN A 286 23.49 -0.04 -0.96
C GLN A 286 22.34 -0.37 -1.94
N MET A 287 22.31 0.27 -3.11
CA MET A 287 21.29 0.02 -4.14
C MET A 287 21.60 -1.25 -4.96
N ASP A 288 22.86 -1.56 -5.24
CA ASP A 288 23.25 -2.82 -5.87
C ASP A 288 22.95 -4.01 -4.94
N PHE A 289 23.14 -3.84 -3.62
CA PHE A 289 22.75 -4.84 -2.64
C PHE A 289 21.22 -5.09 -2.62
N ASP A 290 20.42 -4.02 -2.65
CA ASP A 290 18.95 -4.13 -2.71
C ASP A 290 18.48 -4.70 -4.06
N ALA A 291 19.20 -4.46 -5.17
CA ALA A 291 18.90 -5.04 -6.48
C ALA A 291 19.29 -6.53 -6.57
N HIS A 292 20.39 -6.95 -5.91
CA HIS A 292 20.82 -8.35 -5.86
C HIS A 292 19.87 -9.26 -5.06
N ILE A 293 19.09 -8.73 -4.11
CA ILE A 293 18.02 -9.47 -3.43
C ILE A 293 16.91 -9.90 -4.41
N PHE A 294 16.75 -9.22 -5.55
CA PHE A 294 15.71 -9.55 -6.55
C PHE A 294 16.15 -10.59 -7.60
N GLU A 295 17.44 -10.79 -7.84
CA GLU A 295 17.92 -11.78 -8.82
C GLU A 295 18.14 -13.17 -8.23
N HIS A 296 18.45 -13.27 -6.93
CA HIS A 296 18.55 -14.53 -6.22
C HIS A 296 17.43 -14.63 -5.19
N GLY A 297 16.38 -15.38 -5.54
CA GLY A 297 15.36 -15.78 -4.58
C GLY A 297 16.02 -16.36 -3.34
N VAL A 298 15.86 -15.69 -2.21
CA VAL A 298 16.38 -16.17 -0.94
C VAL A 298 15.59 -17.42 -0.58
N ASP A 299 16.19 -18.58 -0.85
CA ASP A 299 15.78 -19.83 -0.27
C ASP A 299 15.74 -19.64 1.25
N GLY A 300 14.62 -20.05 1.86
CA GLY A 300 14.45 -19.99 3.30
C GLY A 300 15.57 -20.76 4.00
N GLY A 301 16.43 -20.01 4.69
CA GLY A 301 17.46 -20.55 5.57
C GLY A 301 17.33 -19.91 6.94
N ASP A 302 17.12 -20.76 7.95
CA ASP A 302 17.05 -20.43 9.38
C ASP A 302 18.10 -19.37 9.79
N PHE A 303 17.62 -18.26 10.34
CA PHE A 303 18.45 -17.34 11.12
C PHE A 303 18.66 -17.91 12.52
N THR A 304 19.40 -19.02 12.64
CA THR A 304 20.04 -19.36 13.92
C THR A 304 21.31 -18.53 14.04
N GLY A 305 21.29 -17.54 14.91
CA GLY A 305 22.43 -16.69 15.21
C GLY A 305 23.65 -17.52 15.64
N HIS A 306 24.74 -17.38 14.90
CA HIS A 306 26.06 -17.74 15.38
C HIS A 306 26.56 -16.63 16.32
N ASN A 307 26.42 -16.87 17.61
CA ASN A 307 27.27 -16.24 18.61
C ASN A 307 28.66 -16.86 18.47
N SER A 308 29.61 -16.04 18.02
CA SER A 308 31.03 -16.28 18.18
C SER A 308 31.39 -16.22 19.67
N ASP A 309 31.65 -17.38 20.28
CA ASP A 309 32.27 -17.48 21.60
C ASP A 309 33.78 -17.70 21.43
N PRO A 310 34.64 -16.73 21.78
CA PRO A 310 36.08 -16.86 21.68
C PRO A 310 36.63 -17.45 22.98
N SER A 311 36.28 -18.68 23.32
CA SER A 311 37.02 -19.46 24.32
C SER A 311 36.67 -20.95 24.29
N ARG A 312 37.44 -21.74 23.52
CA ARG A 312 37.93 -23.06 23.96
C ARG A 312 38.94 -23.63 22.97
N SER A 313 40.05 -24.01 23.56
CA SER A 313 41.22 -24.74 23.04
C SER A 313 40.91 -25.92 22.14
#